data_AF-A0A137Q4V6-F1
#
_entry.id   AF-A0A137Q4V6-F1
#
_cell.length_a   1.000
_cell.length_b   1.000
_cell.length_c   1.000
_cell.angle_alpha   90.00
_cell.angle_beta   90.00
_cell.angle_gamma   90.00
#
_symmetry.space_group_name_H-M   'P 1'
#
loop_
_entity.id
_entity.type
_entity.pdbx_description
1 polymer ?
#
loop_
_entity_poly.entity_id
_entity_poly.type
_entity_poly.pdbx_seq_one_letter_code
_entity_poly.pdbx_strand_id
1 'polypeptide(L)'
;MAQDDKDDEKQEGKGTAKKAWVLAVFLDEKGKEISATSASEYKLNDKVVTYSGYNAALVSHNILVKDENFLVFQGDVETVAPQSLREISRRIEQISGSLELAGEYEKAKEAQDRATENVTFNFNKRRGISGEIKR
;
A
#
# COMPACT_ATOMS: atom_id res chain seq x y z
N MET A 1 38.40 16.47 -37.21
CA MET A 1 36.95 16.74 -37.26
C MET A 1 36.38 15.91 -38.40
N ALA A 2 35.86 14.74 -38.08
CA ALA A 2 35.02 13.93 -38.95
C ALA A 2 33.91 13.43 -38.02
N GLN A 3 32.71 13.96 -38.21
CA GLN A 3 31.52 13.53 -37.49
C GLN A 3 31.05 12.23 -38.14
N ASP A 4 31.13 11.13 -37.39
CA ASP A 4 30.37 9.92 -37.67
C ASP A 4 28.92 10.20 -37.25
N ASP A 5 28.08 10.53 -38.22
CA ASP A 5 26.63 10.48 -38.08
C ASP A 5 26.23 9.00 -38.03
N LYS A 6 26.05 8.48 -36.82
CA LYS A 6 25.38 7.19 -36.62
C LYS A 6 23.88 7.45 -36.72
N ASP A 7 23.30 6.98 -37.82
CA ASP A 7 21.86 6.86 -38.00
C ASP A 7 21.27 5.99 -36.87
N ASP A 8 20.64 6.64 -35.89
CA ASP A 8 19.74 6.00 -34.93
C ASP A 8 18.47 5.58 -35.69
N GLU A 9 18.54 4.45 -36.40
CA GLU A 9 17.37 3.76 -36.92
C GLU A 9 16.50 3.31 -35.74
N LYS A 10 15.52 4.15 -35.40
CA LYS A 10 14.36 3.73 -34.59
C LYS A 10 13.61 2.65 -35.38
N GLN A 11 13.93 1.39 -35.10
CA GLN A 11 13.12 0.27 -35.53
C GLN A 11 11.77 0.34 -34.83
N GLU A 12 10.80 1.01 -35.46
CA GLU A 12 9.38 0.82 -35.17
C GLU A 12 9.00 -0.60 -35.59
N GLY A 13 9.12 -1.53 -34.65
CA GLY A 13 8.68 -2.91 -34.84
C GLY A 13 7.18 -2.95 -35.16
N LYS A 14 6.84 -3.40 -36.37
CA LYS A 14 5.47 -3.82 -36.73
C LYS A 14 4.99 -4.88 -35.74
N GLY A 15 4.23 -4.46 -34.72
CA GLY A 15 3.73 -5.30 -33.63
C GLY A 15 2.75 -6.37 -34.12
N THR A 16 3.28 -7.52 -34.52
CA THR A 16 2.49 -8.74 -34.86
C THR A 16 2.58 -9.81 -33.76
N ALA A 17 3.27 -9.52 -32.65
CA ALA A 17 3.45 -10.43 -31.54
C ALA A 17 2.15 -10.59 -30.73
N LYS A 18 1.71 -11.84 -30.54
CA LYS A 18 0.51 -12.18 -29.75
C LYS A 18 0.76 -12.33 -28.24
N LYS A 19 2.03 -12.27 -27.81
CA LYS A 19 2.46 -12.46 -26.43
C LYS A 19 3.54 -11.45 -26.08
N ALA A 20 3.47 -10.92 -24.87
CA ALA A 20 4.47 -10.05 -24.27
C ALA A 20 4.74 -10.51 -22.84
N TRP A 21 5.94 -10.26 -22.35
CA TRP A 21 6.32 -10.46 -20.96
C TRP A 21 7.32 -9.38 -20.57
N VAL A 22 7.27 -8.99 -19.30
CA VAL A 22 8.21 -8.02 -18.72
C VAL A 22 9.01 -8.76 -17.66
N LEU A 23 10.34 -8.64 -17.66
CA LEU A 23 11.20 -9.22 -16.64
C LEU A 23 11.98 -8.14 -15.91
N ALA A 24 11.86 -8.13 -14.59
CA ALA A 24 12.75 -7.40 -13.71
C ALA A 24 13.79 -8.37 -13.15
N VAL A 25 15.08 -8.05 -13.29
CA VAL A 25 16.17 -8.75 -12.61
C VAL A 25 16.65 -7.86 -11.47
N PHE A 26 16.39 -8.28 -10.25
CA PHE A 26 16.80 -7.58 -9.04
C PHE A 26 17.98 -8.31 -8.40
N LEU A 27 19.02 -7.57 -8.00
CA LEU A 27 20.16 -8.11 -7.27
C LEU A 27 20.05 -7.68 -5.80
N ASP A 28 19.89 -8.65 -4.90
CA ASP A 28 19.89 -8.39 -3.45
C ASP A 28 21.31 -8.07 -2.94
N GLU A 29 21.45 -7.50 -1.74
CA GLU A 29 22.75 -7.20 -1.09
C GLU A 29 23.65 -8.43 -0.95
N LYS A 30 23.06 -9.63 -1.01
CA LYS A 30 23.73 -10.93 -0.98
C LYS A 30 24.10 -11.48 -2.36
N GLY A 31 23.92 -10.69 -3.42
CA GLY A 31 24.21 -11.08 -4.81
C GLY A 31 23.22 -12.10 -5.40
N LYS A 32 22.05 -12.27 -4.78
CA LYS A 32 21.01 -13.18 -5.29
C LYS A 32 20.20 -12.47 -6.36
N GLU A 33 20.25 -12.99 -7.58
CA GLU A 33 19.40 -12.55 -8.69
C GLU A 33 17.98 -13.06 -8.49
N ILE A 34 17.01 -12.14 -8.55
CA ILE A 34 15.59 -12.44 -8.51
C ILE A 34 14.99 -12.00 -9.84
N SER A 35 14.53 -12.97 -10.61
CA SER A 35 13.85 -12.74 -11.89
C SER A 35 12.34 -12.71 -11.67
N ALA A 36 11.72 -11.58 -11.99
CA ALA A 36 10.31 -11.28 -11.79
C ALA A 36 9.63 -11.04 -13.13
N THR A 37 8.80 -12.00 -13.58
CA THR A 37 8.12 -11.88 -14.88
C THR A 37 6.64 -11.53 -14.71
N SER A 38 6.21 -10.47 -15.39
CA SER A 38 4.82 -10.04 -15.50
C SER A 38 4.26 -10.39 -16.89
N ALA A 39 3.40 -11.39 -16.90
CA ALA A 39 2.27 -11.55 -17.80
C ALA A 39 1.11 -12.07 -16.90
N SER A 40 -0.06 -12.42 -17.44
CA SER A 40 -1.18 -12.98 -16.64
C SER A 40 -0.80 -14.15 -15.69
N GLU A 41 0.39 -14.71 -15.84
CA GLU A 41 1.06 -15.63 -14.92
C GLU A 41 2.27 -14.94 -14.26
N TYR A 42 2.33 -14.97 -12.93
CA TYR A 42 3.46 -14.45 -12.16
C TYR A 42 4.55 -15.51 -12.04
N LYS A 43 5.79 -15.16 -12.37
CA LYS A 43 6.95 -16.04 -12.19
C LYS A 43 8.00 -15.40 -11.30
N LEU A 44 8.53 -16.19 -10.37
CA LEU A 44 9.65 -15.84 -9.51
C LEU A 44 10.74 -16.89 -9.69
N ASN A 45 11.91 -16.52 -10.20
CA ASN A 45 13.02 -17.44 -10.48
C ASN A 45 12.56 -18.65 -11.32
N ASP A 46 11.88 -18.36 -12.44
CA ASP A 46 11.27 -19.32 -13.37
C ASP A 46 10.16 -20.22 -12.80
N LYS A 47 9.79 -20.08 -11.52
CA LYS A 47 8.67 -20.81 -10.92
C LYS A 47 7.39 -19.99 -11.00
N VAL A 48 6.31 -20.62 -11.47
CA VAL A 48 4.98 -20.02 -11.46
C VAL A 48 4.48 -19.94 -10.02
N VAL A 49 4.09 -18.74 -9.61
CA VAL A 49 3.60 -18.44 -8.26
C VAL A 49 2.26 -17.72 -8.35
N THR A 50 1.49 -17.76 -7.25
CA THR A 50 0.27 -16.97 -7.15
C THR A 50 0.61 -15.50 -6.97
N TYR A 51 -0.34 -14.61 -7.30
CA TYR A 51 -0.19 -13.17 -7.08
C TYR A 51 0.19 -12.82 -5.63
N SER A 52 -0.44 -13.50 -4.65
CA SER A 52 -0.13 -13.29 -3.22
C SER A 52 1.31 -13.71 -2.87
N GLY A 53 1.78 -14.85 -3.38
CA GLY A 53 3.17 -15.29 -3.16
C GLY A 53 4.19 -14.40 -3.84
N TYR A 54 3.86 -13.88 -5.02
CA TYR A 54 4.67 -12.90 -5.74
C TYR A 54 4.76 -11.57 -4.97
N ASN A 55 3.64 -11.05 -4.49
CA ASN A 55 3.61 -9.82 -3.70
C ASN A 55 4.36 -9.97 -2.37
N ALA A 56 4.24 -11.11 -1.69
CA ALA A 56 4.99 -11.37 -0.46
C ALA A 56 6.52 -11.36 -0.69
N ALA A 57 6.99 -11.90 -1.82
CA ALA A 57 8.40 -11.83 -2.19
C ALA A 57 8.86 -10.40 -2.45
N LEU A 58 8.07 -9.57 -3.15
CA LEU A 58 8.38 -8.16 -3.36
C LEU A 58 8.42 -7.37 -2.04
N VAL A 59 7.46 -7.61 -1.15
CA VAL A 59 7.40 -6.98 0.18
C VAL A 59 8.64 -7.35 1.02
N SER A 60 9.15 -8.59 0.94
CA SER A 60 10.38 -8.98 1.65
C SER A 60 11.63 -8.20 1.20
N HIS A 61 11.63 -7.66 -0.01
CA HIS A 61 12.67 -6.78 -0.54
C HIS A 61 12.29 -5.30 -0.44
N ASN A 62 11.33 -4.96 0.42
CA ASN A 62 10.86 -3.60 0.67
C ASN A 62 10.23 -2.91 -0.54
N ILE A 63 9.75 -3.69 -1.53
CA ILE A 63 9.02 -3.21 -2.70
C ILE A 63 7.52 -3.38 -2.42
N LEU A 64 6.91 -2.33 -1.86
CA LEU A 64 5.49 -2.28 -1.51
C LEU A 64 4.68 -1.80 -2.72
N VAL A 65 4.09 -2.76 -3.45
CA VAL A 65 3.28 -2.46 -4.65
C VAL A 65 1.98 -1.74 -4.31
N LYS A 66 1.39 -2.00 -3.13
CA LYS A 66 0.14 -1.36 -2.69
C LYS A 66 0.31 0.11 -2.32
N ASP A 67 1.49 0.47 -1.83
CA ASP A 67 1.75 1.80 -1.26
C ASP A 67 2.51 2.72 -2.23
N GLU A 68 2.74 2.25 -3.46
CA GLU A 68 3.40 2.98 -4.54
C GLU A 68 4.65 3.74 -4.07
N ASN A 69 5.41 3.14 -3.14
CA ASN A 69 6.51 3.83 -2.47
C ASN A 69 7.73 4.07 -3.40
N PHE A 70 7.75 3.42 -4.57
CA PHE A 70 8.92 3.36 -5.45
C PHE A 70 8.66 3.91 -6.86
N LEU A 71 7.45 4.40 -7.16
CA LEU A 71 7.08 4.84 -8.49
C LEU A 71 6.55 6.27 -8.44
N VAL A 72 7.15 7.14 -9.24
CA VAL A 72 6.68 8.50 -9.47
C VAL A 72 6.38 8.62 -10.96
N PHE A 73 5.11 8.80 -11.31
CA PHE A 73 4.68 9.00 -12.68
C PHE A 73 4.87 10.46 -13.11
N GLN A 74 5.03 10.66 -14.41
CA GLN A 74 5.09 12.01 -14.99
C GLN A 74 3.73 12.70 -14.80
N GLY A 75 3.67 13.69 -13.91
CA GLY A 75 2.43 14.38 -13.50
C GLY A 75 2.12 14.24 -12.00
N ASP A 76 2.68 13.24 -11.32
CA ASP A 76 2.43 13.04 -9.88
C ASP A 76 2.89 14.24 -9.04
N VAL A 77 3.99 14.88 -9.46
CA VAL A 77 4.53 16.09 -8.81
C VAL A 77 3.53 17.26 -8.82
N GLU A 78 2.70 17.37 -9.85
CA GLU A 78 1.66 18.41 -9.95
C GLU A 78 0.43 18.05 -9.10
N THR A 79 0.12 16.76 -8.95
CA THR A 79 -1.00 16.27 -8.13
C THR A 79 -0.70 16.20 -6.64
N VAL A 80 0.58 16.14 -6.23
CA VAL A 80 1.01 16.25 -4.83
C VAL A 80 0.74 17.65 -4.28
N ALA A 81 0.78 18.69 -5.12
CA ALA A 81 0.59 20.07 -4.69
C ALA A 81 -0.81 20.39 -4.10
N PRO A 82 -1.94 19.88 -4.66
CA PRO A 82 -3.27 20.08 -4.07
C PRO A 82 -3.68 19.03 -3.01
N GLN A 83 -2.79 18.14 -2.55
CA GLN A 83 -3.21 17.11 -1.58
C GLN A 83 -3.64 17.74 -0.26
N SER A 84 -4.85 17.38 0.16
CA SER A 84 -5.36 17.80 1.46
C SER A 84 -4.55 17.12 2.57
N LEU A 85 -4.42 17.79 3.73
CA LEU A 85 -3.76 17.22 4.91
C LEU A 85 -4.30 15.84 5.28
N ARG A 86 -5.57 15.55 4.98
CA ARG A 86 -6.21 14.25 5.20
C ARG A 86 -5.67 13.15 4.27
N GLU A 87 -5.42 13.47 3.01
CA GLU A 87 -4.88 12.52 2.04
C GLU A 87 -3.43 12.18 2.36
N ILE A 88 -2.64 13.17 2.78
CA ILE A 88 -1.27 12.96 3.23
C ILE A 88 -1.24 12.06 4.47
N SER A 89 -2.06 12.34 5.49
CA SER A 89 -2.16 11.48 6.68
C SER A 89 -2.55 10.05 6.32
N ARG A 90 -3.54 9.88 5.43
CA ARG A 90 -3.95 8.54 4.97
C ARG A 90 -2.83 7.81 4.23
N ARG A 91 -2.04 8.51 3.41
CA ARG A 91 -0.90 7.91 2.70
C ARG A 91 0.18 7.43 3.69
N ILE A 92 0.44 8.21 4.73
CA ILE A 92 1.35 7.83 5.83
C ILE A 92 0.82 6.59 6.58
N GLU A 93 -0.48 6.55 6.88
CA GLU A 93 -1.12 5.38 7.51
C GLU A 93 -1.07 4.12 6.62
N GLN A 94 -1.09 4.30 5.30
CA GLN A 94 -0.98 3.20 4.35
C GLN A 94 0.46 2.65 4.32
N ILE A 95 1.45 3.52 4.16
CA ILE A 95 2.88 3.15 4.13
C ILE A 95 3.32 2.51 5.46
N SER A 96 2.78 2.97 6.59
CA SER A 96 3.11 2.42 7.90
C SER A 96 2.41 1.08 8.19
N GLY A 97 1.43 0.68 7.37
CA GLY A 97 0.57 -0.47 7.61
C GLY A 97 -0.47 -0.25 8.73
N SER A 98 -0.54 0.94 9.34
CA SER A 98 -1.50 1.20 10.42
C SER A 98 -2.96 1.16 9.95
N LEU A 99 -3.20 1.32 8.65
CA LEU A 99 -4.53 1.22 8.06
C LEU A 99 -5.18 -0.17 8.25
N GLU A 100 -4.38 -1.23 8.36
CA GLU A 100 -4.90 -2.59 8.61
C GLU A 100 -5.50 -2.72 10.03
N LEU A 101 -5.02 -1.92 10.98
CA LEU A 101 -5.47 -1.91 12.38
C LEU A 101 -6.65 -0.96 12.63
N ALA A 102 -7.03 -0.13 11.64
CA ALA A 102 -8.09 0.86 11.78
C ALA A 102 -9.44 0.23 12.20
N GLY A 103 -9.78 -0.92 11.62
CA GLY A 103 -11.03 -1.62 11.95
C GLY A 103 -11.05 -2.22 13.36
N GLU A 104 -9.90 -2.62 13.92
CA GLU A 104 -9.81 -3.06 15.31
C GLU A 104 -9.92 -1.88 16.27
N TYR A 105 -9.29 -0.76 15.91
CA TYR A 105 -9.36 0.48 16.67
C TYR A 105 -10.80 1.02 16.78
N GLU A 106 -11.57 1.06 15.69
CA GLU A 106 -12.96 1.50 15.72
C GLU A 106 -13.82 0.64 16.65
N LYS A 107 -13.67 -0.69 16.59
CA LYS A 107 -14.38 -1.62 17.49
C LYS A 107 -14.02 -1.40 18.95
N ALA A 108 -12.73 -1.22 19.25
CA ALA A 108 -12.26 -0.97 20.61
C ALA A 108 -12.79 0.37 21.15
N LYS A 109 -12.81 1.40 20.30
CA LYS A 109 -13.36 2.71 20.62
C LYS A 109 -14.86 2.66 20.89
N GLU A 110 -15.64 2.00 20.05
CA GLU A 110 -17.08 1.80 20.29
C GLU A 110 -17.36 1.08 21.61
N ALA A 111 -16.55 0.08 21.96
CA ALA A 111 -16.66 -0.63 23.23
C ALA A 111 -16.34 0.28 24.43
N GLN A 112 -15.31 1.13 24.31
CA GLN A 112 -14.95 2.13 25.32
C GLN A 112 -16.08 3.16 25.52
N ASP A 113 -16.62 3.70 24.43
CA ASP A 113 -17.68 4.71 24.46
C ASP A 113 -18.93 4.13 25.13
N ARG A 114 -19.33 2.91 24.74
CA ARG A 114 -20.45 2.19 25.37
C ARG A 114 -20.24 1.93 26.86
N ALA A 115 -19.02 1.56 27.27
CA ALA A 115 -18.69 1.39 28.68
C ALA A 115 -18.79 2.72 29.46
N THR A 116 -18.33 3.81 28.86
CA THR A 116 -18.36 5.15 29.45
C THR A 116 -19.80 5.67 29.60
N GLU A 117 -20.64 5.45 28.60
CA GLU A 117 -22.08 5.75 28.65
C GLU A 117 -22.77 4.96 29.76
N ASN A 118 -22.49 3.65 29.86
CA ASN A 118 -23.05 2.79 30.91
C ASN A 118 -22.64 3.25 32.32
N VAL A 119 -21.38 3.62 32.53
CA VAL A 119 -20.91 4.14 33.82
C VAL A 119 -21.62 5.44 34.16
N THR A 120 -21.71 6.37 33.21
CA THR A 120 -22.37 7.66 33.39
C THR A 120 -23.86 7.49 33.69
N PHE A 121 -24.54 6.60 32.97
CA PHE A 121 -25.94 6.26 33.19
C PHE A 121 -26.18 5.67 34.58
N ASN A 122 -25.39 4.67 34.99
CA ASN A 122 -25.52 4.05 36.30
C ASN A 122 -25.20 5.02 37.44
N PHE A 123 -24.21 5.90 37.27
CA PHE A 123 -23.89 6.95 38.23
C PHE A 123 -25.06 7.92 38.42
N ASN A 124 -25.66 8.41 37.32
CA ASN A 124 -26.82 9.30 37.37
C ASN A 124 -28.05 8.62 38.00
N LYS A 125 -28.29 7.35 37.68
CA LYS A 125 -29.37 6.55 38.28
C LYS A 125 -29.18 6.39 39.79
N ARG A 126 -27.97 6.05 40.26
CA ARG A 126 -27.65 5.96 41.69
C ARG A 126 -27.83 7.30 42.42
N ARG A 127 -27.45 8.40 41.78
CA ARG A 127 -27.63 9.76 42.34
C ARG A 127 -29.10 10.13 42.47
N GLY A 128 -29.93 9.79 41.46
CA GLY A 128 -31.38 10.00 41.52
C GLY A 128 -32.02 9.25 42.69
N ILE A 129 -31.73 7.95 42.82
CA ILE A 129 -32.25 7.10 43.90
C ILE A 129 -31.80 7.60 45.29
N SER A 130 -30.53 8.01 45.42
CA SER A 130 -30.02 8.53 46.69
C SER A 130 -30.62 9.90 47.06
N GLY A 131 -31.05 10.68 46.06
CA GLY A 131 -31.79 11.93 46.27
C GLY A 131 -33.23 11.70 46.74
N GLU A 132 -33.87 10.62 46.30
CA GLU A 132 -35.23 10.25 46.72
C GLU A 132 -35.26 9.64 48.13
N ILE A 133 -34.23 8.85 48.51
CA ILE A 133 -34.13 8.23 49.85
C ILE A 133 -33.88 9.25 50.96
N LYS A 134 -33.31 10.42 50.63
CA LYS A 134 -32.97 11.46 51.60
C LYS A 134 -34.09 12.46 51.87
N ARG A 135 -35.27 12.26 51.28
CA ARG A 135 -36.49 13.05 51.54
C ARG A 135 -37.44 12.35 52.51
#